data_AF-A0A9E3N2Z6-F1
#
_entry.id   AF-A0A9E3N2Z6-F1
#
_cell.length_a   1.000
_cell.length_b   1.000
_cell.length_c   1.000
_cell.angle_alpha   90.00
_cell.angle_beta   90.00
_cell.angle_gamma   90.00
#
_symmetry.space_group_name_H-M   'P 1'
#
loop_
_entity.id
_entity.type
_entity.pdbx_description
1 polymer ?
#
loop_
_entity_poly.entity_id
_entity_poly.type
_entity_poly.pdbx_seq_one_letter_code
_entity_poly.pdbx_strand_id
1 'polypeptide(L)'
;MPQREKRDGAPVAAAWECLSNLVADDVFAARLALTNVSDAPIAPGWTVYFNTCRRVLAGSVSAGYDIEHVNGDLFVLRRAGDAPWLPGELLDVRYEAQFWAISVTDAPLGFYLVEASGRTVDLGDPEIAPFARPEQLQRHARDLLPPADAAWRWRENSGLRLLPPEAVGRITPTPLSARFTDARSRLSAGSRIVASAALAGEAALLRALLADLPGGEGARILLEIGTVAIEGPEAYRLDIGPDSILVRGAGAHGVFNGIQTLAQLLDADGVLPCGRVLDAPRFGY
;
A
#
# COMPACT_ATOMS: atom_id res chain seq x y z
N MET A 1 28.64 -16.08 -15.98
CA MET A 1 28.02 -15.56 -14.74
C MET A 1 27.95 -14.04 -14.91
N PRO A 2 26.78 -13.40 -14.83
CA PRO A 2 26.72 -11.95 -14.90
C PRO A 2 27.49 -11.37 -13.70
N GLN A 3 28.38 -10.44 -13.98
CA GLN A 3 29.25 -9.77 -13.01
C GLN A 3 28.35 -8.91 -12.12
N ARG A 4 28.23 -9.25 -10.83
CA ARG A 4 27.41 -8.48 -9.88
C ARG A 4 28.04 -7.10 -9.71
N GLU A 5 27.33 -6.08 -10.15
CA GLU A 5 27.86 -4.72 -10.22
C GLU A 5 28.04 -4.13 -8.81
N LYS A 6 29.12 -3.36 -8.67
CA LYS A 6 29.47 -2.57 -7.49
C LYS A 6 28.42 -1.47 -7.33
N ARG A 7 27.54 -1.57 -6.33
CA ARG A 7 26.73 -0.42 -5.90
C ARG A 7 27.65 0.55 -5.18
N ASP A 8 27.52 1.85 -5.46
CA ASP A 8 28.46 2.90 -5.05
C ASP A 8 28.93 2.73 -3.60
N GLY A 9 30.21 2.39 -3.42
CA GLY A 9 30.88 2.31 -2.11
C GLY A 9 30.71 1.01 -1.30
N ALA A 10 29.80 0.10 -1.67
CA ALA A 10 29.59 -1.15 -0.92
C ALA A 10 30.68 -2.19 -1.24
N PRO A 11 31.38 -2.76 -0.24
CA PRO A 11 32.45 -3.75 -0.47
C PRO A 11 31.90 -5.14 -0.82
N VAL A 12 30.62 -5.39 -0.54
CA VAL A 12 29.96 -6.68 -0.75
C VAL A 12 28.65 -6.48 -1.49
N ALA A 13 28.44 -7.26 -2.56
CA ALA A 13 27.17 -7.36 -3.26
C ALA A 13 26.38 -8.57 -2.73
N ALA A 14 25.16 -8.34 -2.29
CA ALA A 14 24.26 -9.39 -1.80
C ALA A 14 23.23 -9.80 -2.87
N ALA A 15 22.87 -11.08 -2.89
CA ALA A 15 21.71 -11.56 -3.62
C ALA A 15 21.03 -12.71 -2.87
N TRP A 16 19.74 -12.86 -3.09
CA TRP A 16 18.93 -13.86 -2.42
C TRP A 16 18.02 -14.61 -3.40
N GLU A 17 17.88 -15.92 -3.20
CA GLU A 17 16.97 -16.77 -3.95
C GLU A 17 16.18 -17.67 -3.00
N CYS A 18 14.85 -17.69 -3.15
CA CYS A 18 14.02 -18.78 -2.63
C CYS A 18 14.29 -20.02 -3.48
N LEU A 19 14.81 -21.09 -2.90
CA LEU A 19 15.06 -22.33 -3.64
C LEU A 19 13.78 -23.14 -3.79
N SER A 20 13.05 -23.34 -2.67
CA SER A 20 11.82 -24.12 -2.60
C SER A 20 11.08 -23.85 -1.28
N ASN A 21 9.76 -23.72 -1.31
CA ASN A 21 8.87 -23.75 -0.15
C ASN A 21 8.37 -25.16 0.20
N LEU A 22 8.83 -26.17 -0.53
CA LEU A 22 8.30 -27.54 -0.46
C LEU A 22 9.30 -28.51 0.19
N VAL A 23 10.18 -28.00 1.05
CA VAL A 23 11.21 -28.80 1.73
C VAL A 23 10.57 -29.69 2.79
N ALA A 24 9.71 -29.09 3.61
CA ALA A 24 8.84 -29.74 4.57
C ALA A 24 7.61 -28.87 4.80
N ASP A 25 6.65 -29.35 5.59
CA ASP A 25 5.53 -28.51 6.03
C ASP A 25 6.09 -27.32 6.83
N ASP A 26 5.67 -26.11 6.46
CA ASP A 26 6.12 -24.84 7.05
C ASP A 26 7.65 -24.67 7.07
N VAL A 27 8.35 -25.10 6.01
CA VAL A 27 9.78 -24.86 5.83
C VAL A 27 10.12 -24.53 4.38
N PHE A 28 10.85 -23.44 4.17
CA PHE A 28 11.47 -23.12 2.88
C PHE A 28 12.99 -23.18 2.95
N ALA A 29 13.61 -23.55 1.83
CA ALA A 29 15.04 -23.42 1.59
C ALA A 29 15.32 -22.17 0.78
N ALA A 30 16.42 -21.49 1.11
CA ALA A 30 16.89 -20.32 0.40
C ALA A 30 18.41 -20.31 0.28
N ARG A 31 18.89 -19.41 -0.58
CA ARG A 31 20.30 -19.18 -0.84
C ARG A 31 20.61 -17.70 -0.70
N LEU A 32 21.58 -17.38 0.14
CA LEU A 32 22.21 -16.08 0.21
C LEU A 32 23.57 -16.16 -0.48
N ALA A 33 23.76 -15.34 -1.51
CA ALA A 33 24.98 -15.27 -2.28
C ALA A 33 25.62 -13.89 -2.05
N LEU A 34 26.74 -13.86 -1.33
CA LEU A 34 27.47 -12.62 -1.03
C LEU A 34 28.81 -12.62 -1.75
N THR A 35 29.14 -11.56 -2.48
CA THR A 35 30.40 -11.46 -3.22
C THR A 35 31.19 -10.25 -2.74
N ASN A 36 32.46 -10.42 -2.37
CA ASN A 36 33.36 -9.29 -2.15
C ASN A 36 33.65 -8.65 -3.51
N VAL A 37 33.08 -7.46 -3.75
CA VAL A 37 33.23 -6.67 -4.98
C VAL A 37 34.19 -5.51 -4.82
N SER A 38 34.90 -5.46 -3.68
CA SER A 38 35.99 -4.52 -3.45
C SER A 38 37.31 -5.04 -4.03
N ASP A 39 38.28 -4.14 -4.10
CA ASP A 39 39.62 -4.45 -4.63
C ASP A 39 40.57 -4.97 -3.54
N ALA A 40 40.08 -5.18 -2.30
CA ALA A 40 40.88 -5.59 -1.15
C ALA A 40 40.24 -6.77 -0.37
N PRO A 41 41.06 -7.62 0.29
CA PRO A 41 40.54 -8.63 1.19
C PRO A 41 39.83 -7.99 2.40
N ILE A 42 38.70 -8.55 2.80
CA ILE A 42 38.05 -8.22 4.08
C ILE A 42 38.65 -9.11 5.15
N ALA A 43 39.20 -8.51 6.21
CA ALA A 43 39.86 -9.21 7.30
C ALA A 43 38.89 -10.20 8.02
N PRO A 44 39.38 -11.35 8.52
CA PRO A 44 38.55 -12.28 9.28
C PRO A 44 37.97 -11.63 10.54
N GLY A 45 36.90 -12.21 11.08
CA GLY A 45 36.17 -11.65 12.24
C GLY A 45 35.08 -10.64 11.89
N TRP A 46 34.69 -10.55 10.61
CA TRP A 46 33.54 -9.77 10.17
C TRP A 46 32.21 -10.45 10.53
N THR A 47 31.14 -9.67 10.60
CA THR A 47 29.76 -10.15 10.69
C THR A 47 28.86 -9.42 9.69
N VAL A 48 27.94 -10.13 9.05
CA VAL A 48 26.93 -9.52 8.17
C VAL A 48 25.59 -9.61 8.87
N TYR A 49 24.95 -8.47 9.08
CA TYR A 49 23.60 -8.41 9.61
C TYR A 49 22.59 -8.22 8.48
N PHE A 50 21.37 -8.69 8.70
CA PHE A 50 20.23 -8.50 7.81
C PHE A 50 18.93 -8.72 8.56
N ASN A 51 17.83 -8.22 8.01
CA ASN A 51 16.49 -8.38 8.54
C ASN A 51 15.73 -9.44 7.72
N THR A 52 15.07 -10.39 8.40
CA THR A 52 14.12 -11.32 7.78
C THR A 52 12.98 -11.63 8.73
N CYS A 53 11.76 -11.72 8.20
CA CYS A 53 10.57 -12.06 8.96
C CYS A 53 10.40 -13.58 9.19
N ARG A 54 11.38 -14.40 8.79
CA ARG A 54 11.34 -15.86 8.90
C ARG A 54 12.53 -16.39 9.70
N ARG A 55 12.23 -17.19 10.72
CA ARG A 55 13.27 -17.73 11.60
C ARG A 55 14.06 -18.82 10.89
N VAL A 56 15.36 -18.60 10.75
CA VAL A 56 16.29 -19.62 10.22
C VAL A 56 16.33 -20.82 11.16
N LEU A 57 16.27 -22.03 10.60
CA LEU A 57 16.29 -23.28 11.35
C LEU A 57 17.72 -23.63 11.75
N ALA A 58 17.93 -23.90 13.04
CA ALA A 58 19.23 -24.30 13.55
C ALA A 58 19.73 -25.57 12.86
N GLY A 59 21.01 -25.57 12.46
CA GLY A 59 21.65 -26.71 11.78
C GLY A 59 21.31 -26.86 10.29
N SER A 60 20.47 -25.98 9.72
CA SER A 60 20.17 -25.98 8.27
C SER A 60 21.17 -25.19 7.43
N VAL A 61 21.96 -24.32 8.08
CA VAL A 61 22.91 -23.43 7.41
C VAL A 61 24.09 -24.24 6.87
N SER A 62 24.54 -23.90 5.66
CA SER A 62 25.66 -24.54 4.99
C SER A 62 26.92 -24.59 5.87
N ALA A 63 27.64 -25.72 5.81
CA ALA A 63 28.84 -25.94 6.62
C ALA A 63 29.87 -24.80 6.45
N GLY A 64 30.44 -24.36 7.57
CA GLY A 64 31.38 -23.23 7.60
C GLY A 64 30.71 -21.86 7.76
N TYR A 65 29.39 -21.80 7.87
CA TYR A 65 28.64 -20.58 8.17
C TYR A 65 27.67 -20.81 9.32
N ASP A 66 27.29 -19.70 9.95
CA ASP A 66 26.30 -19.67 11.01
C ASP A 66 25.38 -18.46 10.82
N ILE A 67 24.08 -18.66 11.01
CA ILE A 67 23.08 -17.60 11.00
C ILE A 67 22.33 -17.64 12.33
N GLU A 68 22.52 -16.60 13.14
CA GLU A 68 21.91 -16.46 14.46
C GLU A 68 20.85 -15.38 14.47
N HIS A 69 19.78 -15.64 15.23
CA HIS A 69 18.74 -14.65 15.52
C HIS A 69 19.20 -13.74 16.66
N VAL A 70 19.15 -12.43 16.45
CA VAL A 70 19.53 -11.42 17.46
C VAL A 70 18.30 -10.97 18.24
N ASN A 71 17.37 -10.29 17.57
CA ASN A 71 16.10 -9.83 18.15
C ASN A 71 15.13 -9.43 17.03
N GLY A 72 13.83 -9.60 17.24
CA GLY A 72 12.82 -9.22 16.25
C GLY A 72 13.05 -9.94 14.92
N ASP A 73 13.28 -9.17 13.87
CA ASP A 73 13.63 -9.67 12.54
C ASP A 73 15.13 -9.59 12.24
N LEU A 74 15.99 -9.16 13.17
CA LEU A 74 17.43 -9.00 12.95
C LEU A 74 18.18 -10.32 13.13
N PHE A 75 18.99 -10.67 12.13
CA PHE A 75 19.86 -11.84 12.09
C PHE A 75 21.30 -11.44 11.80
N VAL A 76 22.23 -12.32 12.16
CA VAL A 76 23.65 -12.17 11.89
C VAL A 76 24.20 -13.43 11.24
N LEU A 77 24.90 -13.25 10.12
CA LEU A 77 25.68 -14.26 9.41
C LEU A 77 27.15 -14.14 9.79
N ARG A 78 27.78 -15.28 10.08
CA ARG A 78 29.22 -15.40 10.31
C ARG A 78 29.82 -16.53 9.47
N ARG A 79 31.10 -16.40 9.14
CA ARG A 79 31.92 -17.47 8.55
C ARG A 79 32.82 -18.08 9.64
N ALA A 80 32.94 -19.39 9.65
CA ALA A 80 33.85 -20.11 10.53
C ALA A 80 35.31 -20.00 10.04
N GLY A 81 36.24 -19.91 10.98
CA GLY A 81 37.68 -19.85 10.73
C GLY A 81 38.19 -18.44 10.42
N ASP A 82 39.51 -18.34 10.25
CA ASP A 82 40.25 -17.06 10.21
C ASP A 82 40.76 -16.70 8.81
N ALA A 83 40.15 -17.25 7.76
CA ALA A 83 40.49 -16.91 6.39
C ALA A 83 39.93 -15.52 6.01
N PRO A 84 40.74 -14.64 5.37
CA PRO A 84 40.22 -13.39 4.85
C PRO A 84 39.24 -13.67 3.69
N TRP A 85 38.26 -12.79 3.52
CA TRP A 85 37.32 -12.86 2.40
C TRP A 85 37.93 -12.09 1.21
N LEU A 86 38.39 -12.84 0.21
CA LEU A 86 39.20 -12.33 -0.90
C LEU A 86 38.36 -11.55 -1.92
N PRO A 87 38.95 -10.58 -2.65
CA PRO A 87 38.31 -9.93 -3.79
C PRO A 87 37.76 -10.95 -4.80
N GLY A 88 36.49 -10.78 -5.19
CA GLY A 88 35.79 -11.67 -6.12
C GLY A 88 35.33 -13.01 -5.53
N GLU A 89 35.68 -13.33 -4.27
CA GLU A 89 35.21 -14.56 -3.63
C GLU A 89 33.70 -14.47 -3.35
N LEU A 90 32.99 -15.50 -3.77
CA LEU A 90 31.56 -15.71 -3.53
C LEU A 90 31.37 -16.62 -2.30
N LEU A 91 30.65 -16.12 -1.31
CA LEU A 91 30.08 -16.92 -0.24
C LEU A 91 28.69 -17.39 -0.68
N ASP A 92 28.53 -18.70 -0.83
CA ASP A 92 27.27 -19.36 -1.20
C ASP A 92 26.68 -20.05 0.03
N VAL A 93 25.73 -19.38 0.69
CA VAL A 93 25.15 -19.82 1.96
C VAL A 93 23.72 -20.28 1.72
N ARG A 94 23.49 -21.60 1.76
CA ARG A 94 22.15 -22.18 1.78
C ARG A 94 21.68 -22.37 3.22
N TYR A 95 20.40 -22.16 3.45
CA TYR A 95 19.76 -22.33 4.75
C TYR A 95 18.27 -22.66 4.58
N GLU A 96 17.66 -23.15 5.65
CA GLU A 96 16.21 -23.35 5.74
C GLU A 96 15.62 -22.42 6.80
N ALA A 97 14.37 -22.00 6.63
CA ALA A 97 13.67 -21.13 7.56
C ALA A 97 12.19 -21.50 7.66
N GLN A 98 11.58 -21.13 8.79
CA GLN A 98 10.17 -21.40 9.10
C GLN A 98 9.22 -20.79 8.06
N PHE A 99 8.07 -21.44 7.89
CA PHE A 99 6.98 -21.12 6.98
C PHE A 99 7.41 -21.17 5.50
N TRP A 100 7.04 -20.15 4.74
CA TRP A 100 7.30 -20.00 3.31
C TRP A 100 7.73 -18.57 3.01
N ALA A 101 8.40 -18.41 1.89
CA ALA A 101 8.61 -17.16 1.18
C ALA A 101 7.98 -17.34 -0.20
N ILE A 102 6.89 -16.65 -0.50
CA ILE A 102 6.14 -16.79 -1.78
C ILE A 102 6.10 -15.49 -2.58
N SER A 103 6.75 -14.44 -2.07
CA SER A 103 6.86 -13.13 -2.70
C SER A 103 8.29 -12.61 -2.58
N VAL A 104 8.71 -11.78 -3.54
CA VAL A 104 9.97 -11.03 -3.45
C VAL A 104 10.06 -10.17 -2.19
N THR A 105 8.91 -9.75 -1.64
CA THR A 105 8.84 -8.98 -0.39
C THR A 105 9.18 -9.79 0.86
N ASP A 106 9.25 -11.12 0.77
CA ASP A 106 9.67 -11.99 1.87
C ASP A 106 11.21 -12.14 1.94
N ALA A 107 11.93 -11.65 0.92
CA ALA A 107 13.39 -11.70 0.91
C ALA A 107 13.99 -10.87 2.07
N PRO A 108 15.15 -11.29 2.61
CA PRO A 108 15.86 -10.49 3.60
C PRO A 108 16.28 -9.15 3.02
N LEU A 109 16.30 -8.10 3.85
CA LEU A 109 16.72 -6.73 3.49
C LEU A 109 17.60 -6.13 4.60
N GLY A 110 18.04 -4.89 4.43
CA GLY A 110 18.79 -4.17 5.47
C GLY A 110 20.17 -4.76 5.73
N PHE A 111 20.86 -5.22 4.69
CA PHE A 111 22.17 -5.84 4.83
C PHE A 111 23.23 -4.81 5.23
N TYR A 112 23.98 -5.09 6.29
CA TYR A 112 25.16 -4.31 6.65
C TYR A 112 26.29 -5.21 7.16
N LEU A 113 27.53 -4.82 6.83
CA LEU A 113 28.75 -5.48 7.28
C LEU A 113 29.31 -4.75 8.50
N VAL A 114 29.66 -5.48 9.55
CA VAL A 114 30.52 -5.00 10.63
C VAL A 114 31.87 -5.69 10.49
N GLU A 115 32.90 -4.91 10.18
CA GLU A 115 34.27 -5.42 10.07
C GLU A 115 34.86 -5.72 11.45
N ALA A 116 35.94 -6.51 11.49
CA ALA A 116 36.67 -6.78 12.74
C ALA A 116 37.19 -5.52 13.45
N SER A 117 37.36 -4.42 12.71
CA SER A 117 37.71 -3.09 13.26
C SER A 117 36.57 -2.41 14.02
N GLY A 118 35.35 -2.92 13.92
CA GLY A 118 34.11 -2.29 14.40
C GLY A 118 33.48 -1.31 13.41
N ARG A 119 34.09 -1.11 12.22
CA ARG A 119 33.51 -0.27 11.17
C ARG A 119 32.26 -0.93 10.58
N THR A 120 31.16 -0.19 10.54
CA THR A 120 29.90 -0.61 9.92
C THR A 120 29.78 -0.04 8.52
N VAL A 121 29.37 -0.88 7.57
CA VAL A 121 29.19 -0.51 6.16
C VAL A 121 27.84 -1.02 5.68
N ASP A 122 27.00 -0.12 5.17
CA ASP A 122 25.75 -0.47 4.49
C ASP A 122 26.05 -1.20 3.17
N LEU A 123 25.37 -2.31 2.92
CA LEU A 123 25.51 -3.10 1.70
C LEU A 123 24.36 -2.84 0.71
N GLY A 124 23.33 -2.10 1.12
CA GLY A 124 22.13 -1.82 0.34
C GLY A 124 21.25 -3.05 0.11
N ASP A 125 20.26 -2.89 -0.77
CA ASP A 125 19.32 -3.98 -1.07
C ASP A 125 19.97 -5.12 -1.86
N PRO A 126 19.68 -6.39 -1.55
CA PRO A 126 20.16 -7.51 -2.34
C PRO A 126 19.49 -7.54 -3.72
N GLU A 127 20.15 -8.20 -4.68
CA GLU A 127 19.49 -8.68 -5.88
C GLU A 127 18.59 -9.87 -5.51
N ILE A 128 17.28 -9.75 -5.73
CA ILE A 128 16.31 -10.80 -5.40
C ILE A 128 15.98 -11.58 -6.67
N ALA A 129 16.27 -12.88 -6.67
CA ALA A 129 15.96 -13.75 -7.79
C ALA A 129 14.42 -13.84 -7.99
N PRO A 130 13.94 -13.88 -9.25
CA PRO A 130 12.52 -14.00 -9.51
C PRO A 130 11.96 -15.34 -9.04
N PHE A 131 10.69 -15.31 -8.63
CA PHE A 131 9.90 -16.48 -8.29
C PHE A 131 9.25 -17.01 -9.57
N ALA A 132 9.93 -17.93 -10.23
CA ALA A 132 9.57 -18.41 -11.56
C ALA A 132 9.11 -19.88 -11.58
N ARG A 133 9.36 -20.63 -10.50
CA ARG A 133 9.09 -22.08 -10.42
C ARG A 133 7.93 -22.37 -9.47
N PRO A 134 7.10 -23.41 -9.73
CA PRO A 134 5.95 -23.75 -8.89
C PRO A 134 6.30 -23.89 -7.41
N GLU A 135 7.42 -24.54 -7.08
CA GLU A 135 7.88 -24.74 -5.71
C GLU A 135 8.27 -23.45 -4.97
N GLN A 136 8.49 -22.34 -5.69
CA GLN A 136 8.71 -21.02 -5.11
C GLN A 136 7.39 -20.26 -4.88
N LEU A 137 6.34 -20.59 -5.65
CA LEU A 137 5.08 -19.84 -5.68
C LEU A 137 4.01 -20.42 -4.75
N GLN A 138 4.17 -21.67 -4.33
CA GLN A 138 3.22 -22.40 -3.48
C GLN A 138 3.65 -22.36 -2.01
N ARG A 139 2.68 -22.26 -1.10
CA ARG A 139 2.95 -22.29 0.35
C ARG A 139 3.29 -23.70 0.87
N HIS A 140 2.74 -24.73 0.23
CA HIS A 140 2.95 -26.14 0.53
C HIS A 140 2.47 -26.99 -0.65
N ALA A 141 2.75 -28.30 -0.64
CA ALA A 141 2.47 -29.21 -1.77
C ALA A 141 0.97 -29.43 -2.07
N ARG A 142 0.08 -28.92 -1.21
CA ARG A 142 -1.39 -29.00 -1.36
C ARG A 142 -2.02 -27.65 -1.65
N ASP A 143 -1.21 -26.63 -1.93
CA ASP A 143 -1.70 -25.30 -2.28
C ASP A 143 -2.40 -25.37 -3.64
N LEU A 144 -3.68 -24.99 -3.66
CA LEU A 144 -4.53 -25.02 -4.85
C LEU A 144 -4.71 -23.63 -5.47
N LEU A 145 -4.13 -22.58 -4.88
CA LEU A 145 -4.21 -21.25 -5.44
C LEU A 145 -3.30 -21.17 -6.67
N PRO A 146 -3.84 -20.85 -7.86
CA PRO A 146 -3.01 -20.65 -9.03
C PRO A 146 -2.15 -19.39 -8.86
N PRO A 147 -0.99 -19.31 -9.52
CA PRO A 147 -0.24 -18.07 -9.58
C PRO A 147 -1.09 -16.97 -10.24
N ALA A 148 -1.06 -15.77 -9.66
CA ALA A 148 -1.79 -14.60 -10.17
C ALA A 148 -1.11 -13.98 -11.41
N ASP A 149 -0.85 -14.80 -12.42
CA ASP A 149 -0.22 -14.38 -13.67
C ASP A 149 -1.18 -13.60 -14.58
N ALA A 150 -0.69 -13.19 -15.75
CA ALA A 150 -1.49 -12.45 -16.72
C ALA A 150 -2.72 -13.23 -17.23
N ALA A 151 -2.58 -14.56 -17.41
CA ALA A 151 -3.67 -15.40 -17.92
C ALA A 151 -4.76 -15.62 -16.87
N TRP A 152 -4.37 -15.81 -15.61
CA TRP A 152 -5.29 -15.86 -14.47
C TRP A 152 -6.04 -14.54 -14.32
N ARG A 153 -5.32 -13.39 -14.28
CA ARG A 153 -5.96 -12.06 -14.18
C ARG A 153 -6.93 -11.78 -15.32
N TRP A 154 -6.61 -12.21 -16.54
CA TRP A 154 -7.52 -12.08 -17.67
C TRP A 154 -8.82 -12.88 -17.47
N ARG A 155 -8.73 -14.12 -16.97
CA ARG A 155 -9.92 -14.95 -16.68
C ARG A 155 -10.77 -14.36 -15.56
N GLU A 156 -10.15 -13.92 -14.46
CA GLU A 156 -10.88 -13.30 -13.34
C GLU A 156 -11.62 -12.03 -13.78
N ASN A 157 -11.01 -11.23 -14.66
CA ASN A 157 -11.59 -10.00 -15.18
C ASN A 157 -12.51 -10.22 -16.40
N SER A 158 -12.70 -11.46 -16.88
CA SER A 158 -13.46 -11.74 -18.10
C SER A 158 -14.95 -11.38 -18.00
N GLY A 159 -15.49 -11.33 -16.79
CA GLY A 159 -16.85 -10.88 -16.52
C GLY A 159 -17.01 -9.35 -16.40
N LEU A 160 -15.90 -8.60 -16.34
CA LEU A 160 -15.92 -7.15 -16.26
C LEU A 160 -16.13 -6.52 -17.63
N ARG A 161 -16.89 -5.43 -17.66
CA ARG A 161 -17.10 -4.61 -18.86
C ARG A 161 -16.98 -3.14 -18.49
N LEU A 162 -16.46 -2.35 -19.43
CA LEU A 162 -16.44 -0.90 -19.28
C LEU A 162 -17.89 -0.38 -19.32
N LEU A 163 -18.31 0.33 -18.27
CA LEU A 163 -19.61 0.99 -18.23
C LEU A 163 -19.53 2.36 -18.93
N PRO A 164 -20.59 2.79 -19.61
CA PRO A 164 -20.67 4.15 -20.10
C PRO A 164 -20.78 5.13 -18.91
N PRO A 165 -20.28 6.38 -19.02
CA PRO A 165 -20.20 7.32 -17.90
C PRO A 165 -21.52 7.55 -17.14
N GLU A 166 -22.65 7.54 -17.85
CA GLU A 166 -23.99 7.71 -17.27
C GLU A 166 -24.45 6.54 -16.39
N ALA A 167 -23.86 5.36 -16.56
CA ALA A 167 -24.14 4.17 -15.75
C ALA A 167 -23.19 4.03 -14.55
N VAL A 168 -22.20 4.92 -14.43
CA VAL A 168 -21.27 4.95 -13.30
C VAL A 168 -21.90 5.77 -12.17
N GLY A 169 -22.07 5.15 -11.00
CA GLY A 169 -22.52 5.86 -9.81
C GLY A 169 -21.53 6.96 -9.42
N ARG A 170 -22.02 8.18 -9.18
CA ARG A 170 -21.19 9.34 -8.84
C ARG A 170 -20.87 9.48 -7.36
N ILE A 171 -21.58 8.76 -6.48
CA ILE A 171 -21.44 8.88 -5.03
C ILE A 171 -20.89 7.56 -4.46
N THR A 172 -19.76 7.66 -3.77
CA THR A 172 -19.11 6.60 -3.00
C THR A 172 -18.75 7.13 -1.60
N PRO A 173 -19.16 6.44 -0.52
CA PRO A 173 -19.99 5.23 -0.47
C PRO A 173 -21.40 5.39 -1.06
N THR A 174 -22.05 4.29 -1.44
CA THR A 174 -23.42 4.35 -2.00
C THR A 174 -24.40 4.87 -0.94
N PRO A 175 -25.15 5.95 -1.23
CA PRO A 175 -26.10 6.49 -0.26
C PRO A 175 -27.35 5.61 -0.14
N LEU A 176 -28.08 5.74 0.97
CA LEU A 176 -29.37 5.06 1.15
C LEU A 176 -30.36 5.36 0.02
N SER A 177 -30.40 6.60 -0.48
CA SER A 177 -31.23 6.99 -1.61
C SER A 177 -30.66 8.19 -2.34
N ALA A 178 -30.50 8.09 -3.66
CA ALA A 178 -30.17 9.21 -4.54
C ALA A 178 -31.10 9.22 -5.76
N ARG A 179 -31.67 10.38 -6.09
CA ARG A 179 -32.55 10.57 -7.25
C ARG A 179 -32.19 11.87 -7.95
N PHE A 180 -31.70 11.76 -9.19
CA PHE A 180 -31.30 12.89 -10.02
C PHE A 180 -32.30 13.14 -11.15
N THR A 181 -32.25 14.34 -11.70
CA THR A 181 -33.04 14.78 -12.85
C THR A 181 -32.10 15.25 -13.97
N ASP A 182 -32.66 15.52 -15.15
CA ASP A 182 -31.90 16.09 -16.27
C ASP A 182 -31.55 17.57 -16.06
N ALA A 183 -32.19 18.24 -15.10
CA ALA A 183 -31.84 19.60 -14.72
C ALA A 183 -30.43 19.67 -14.12
N ARG A 184 -29.80 20.83 -14.25
CA ARG A 184 -28.46 21.12 -13.75
C ARG A 184 -28.49 22.35 -12.86
N SER A 185 -27.62 22.33 -11.86
CA SER A 185 -27.25 23.51 -11.08
C SER A 185 -25.81 23.89 -11.43
N ARG A 186 -25.41 25.09 -11.02
CA ARG A 186 -24.03 25.55 -11.17
C ARG A 186 -23.55 26.16 -9.87
N LEU A 187 -22.40 25.71 -9.40
CA LEU A 187 -21.62 26.35 -8.36
C LEU A 187 -20.40 27.05 -8.97
N SER A 188 -19.88 28.02 -8.22
CA SER A 188 -18.77 28.87 -8.59
C SER A 188 -18.02 29.29 -7.34
N ALA A 189 -16.81 29.83 -7.49
CA ALA A 189 -16.09 30.45 -6.37
C ALA A 189 -16.86 31.62 -5.71
N GLY A 190 -17.84 32.20 -6.42
CA GLY A 190 -18.71 33.28 -5.94
C GLY A 190 -20.04 32.82 -5.32
N SER A 191 -20.31 31.51 -5.26
CA SER A 191 -21.59 31.00 -4.77
C SER A 191 -21.82 31.35 -3.30
N ARG A 192 -23.01 31.89 -2.99
CA ARG A 192 -23.33 32.39 -1.66
C ARG A 192 -23.64 31.25 -0.70
N ILE A 193 -22.82 31.08 0.32
CA ILE A 193 -23.05 30.12 1.42
C ILE A 193 -23.73 30.82 2.60
N VAL A 194 -24.87 30.29 3.02
CA VAL A 194 -25.63 30.71 4.20
C VAL A 194 -25.63 29.59 5.21
N ALA A 195 -25.13 29.85 6.41
CA ALA A 195 -25.02 28.90 7.50
C ALA A 195 -25.14 29.63 8.84
N SER A 196 -25.58 28.94 9.89
CA SER A 196 -25.53 29.47 11.26
C SER A 196 -24.10 29.41 11.81
N ALA A 197 -23.84 30.10 12.93
CA ALA A 197 -22.53 30.07 13.59
C ALA A 197 -22.12 28.65 14.05
N ALA A 198 -23.09 27.77 14.32
CA ALA A 198 -22.84 26.38 14.69
C ALA A 198 -22.25 25.53 13.55
N LEU A 199 -22.33 26.02 12.30
CA LEU A 199 -21.81 25.37 11.09
C LEU A 199 -20.65 26.15 10.46
N ALA A 200 -19.92 26.94 11.26
CA ALA A 200 -18.83 27.78 10.75
C ALA A 200 -17.71 26.94 10.10
N GLY A 201 -17.40 25.77 10.67
CA GLY A 201 -16.42 24.84 10.12
C GLY A 201 -16.86 24.26 8.77
N GLU A 202 -18.10 23.80 8.67
CA GLU A 202 -18.68 23.25 7.44
C GLU A 202 -18.79 24.33 6.35
N ALA A 203 -19.16 25.56 6.72
CA ALA A 203 -19.18 26.68 5.78
C ALA A 203 -17.78 27.05 5.28
N ALA A 204 -16.76 26.98 6.13
CA ALA A 204 -15.37 27.20 5.73
C ALA A 204 -14.85 26.09 4.81
N LEU A 205 -15.14 24.83 5.14
CA LEU A 205 -14.82 23.67 4.29
C LEU A 205 -15.44 23.83 2.90
N LEU A 206 -16.74 24.14 2.84
CA LEU A 206 -17.42 24.32 1.56
C LEU A 206 -16.84 25.50 0.78
N ARG A 207 -16.48 26.62 1.43
CA ARG A 207 -15.79 27.73 0.73
C ARG A 207 -14.47 27.28 0.11
N ALA A 208 -13.67 26.49 0.83
CA ALA A 208 -12.42 25.98 0.32
C ALA A 208 -12.64 25.06 -0.91
N LEU A 209 -13.65 24.19 -0.87
CA LEU A 209 -14.00 23.33 -2.01
C LEU A 209 -14.43 24.13 -3.25
N LEU A 210 -15.12 25.26 -3.07
CA LEU A 210 -15.56 26.09 -4.18
C LEU A 210 -14.47 27.03 -4.73
N ALA A 211 -13.38 27.24 -3.99
CA ALA A 211 -12.36 28.23 -4.34
C ALA A 211 -11.66 27.92 -5.68
N ASP A 212 -11.53 26.63 -6.02
CA ASP A 212 -10.89 26.17 -7.25
C ASP A 212 -11.84 26.18 -8.47
N LEU A 213 -13.13 26.46 -8.26
CA LEU A 213 -14.09 26.57 -9.36
C LEU A 213 -13.93 27.89 -10.12
N PRO A 214 -14.37 27.94 -11.39
CA PRO A 214 -14.49 29.20 -12.11
C PRO A 214 -15.31 30.23 -11.31
N GLY A 215 -14.90 31.51 -11.41
CA GLY A 215 -15.69 32.63 -10.89
C GLY A 215 -17.00 32.83 -11.65
N GLY A 216 -17.92 33.60 -11.07
CA GLY A 216 -19.21 33.93 -11.67
C GLY A 216 -20.38 33.72 -10.72
N GLU A 217 -21.61 33.91 -11.23
CA GLU A 217 -22.81 33.58 -10.48
C GLU A 217 -22.97 32.08 -10.32
N GLY A 218 -23.50 31.65 -9.18
CA GLY A 218 -23.79 30.27 -8.87
C GLY A 218 -24.91 30.17 -7.85
N ALA A 219 -25.48 28.97 -7.72
CA ALA A 219 -26.60 28.70 -6.84
C ALA A 219 -26.27 29.07 -5.39
N ARG A 220 -27.29 29.53 -4.67
CA ARG A 220 -27.18 29.79 -3.24
C ARG A 220 -27.16 28.47 -2.48
N ILE A 221 -26.24 28.33 -1.53
CA ILE A 221 -26.14 27.14 -0.69
C ILE A 221 -26.59 27.46 0.73
N LEU A 222 -27.51 26.68 1.27
CA LEU A 222 -27.96 26.73 2.65
C LEU A 222 -27.46 25.50 3.40
N LEU A 223 -26.69 25.72 4.47
CA LEU A 223 -26.27 24.68 5.42
C LEU A 223 -27.09 24.84 6.69
N GLU A 224 -27.73 23.77 7.15
CA GLU A 224 -28.51 23.81 8.39
C GLU A 224 -28.50 22.47 9.16
N ILE A 225 -28.70 22.60 10.47
CA ILE A 225 -28.96 21.47 11.35
C ILE A 225 -30.48 21.36 11.53
N GLY A 226 -31.04 20.19 11.32
CA GLY A 226 -32.47 19.96 11.49
C GLY A 226 -32.87 18.50 11.32
N THR A 227 -34.17 18.22 11.47
CA THR A 227 -34.69 16.87 11.31
C THR A 227 -34.49 16.36 9.88
N VAL A 228 -33.90 15.17 9.78
CA VAL A 228 -33.74 14.40 8.54
C VAL A 228 -34.72 13.22 8.59
N ALA A 229 -35.30 12.83 7.45
CA ALA A 229 -36.33 11.79 7.37
C ALA A 229 -35.79 10.34 7.48
N ILE A 230 -34.65 10.18 8.14
CA ILE A 230 -33.95 8.91 8.41
C ILE A 230 -33.21 9.05 9.74
N GLU A 231 -33.05 7.94 10.45
CA GLU A 231 -32.40 7.91 11.77
C GLU A 231 -30.88 7.93 11.65
N GLY A 232 -30.23 8.53 12.64
CA GLY A 232 -28.77 8.56 12.78
C GLY A 232 -28.25 9.95 13.15
N PRO A 233 -27.24 10.05 14.04
CA PRO A 233 -26.67 11.35 14.43
C PRO A 233 -25.95 12.06 13.27
N GLU A 234 -25.54 11.29 12.25
CA GLU A 234 -24.82 11.74 11.07
C GLU A 234 -25.70 11.71 9.80
N ALA A 235 -27.01 11.49 9.97
CA ALA A 235 -27.96 11.52 8.87
C ALA A 235 -27.97 12.88 8.16
N TYR A 236 -28.12 12.87 6.85
CA TYR A 236 -28.22 14.09 6.06
C TYR A 236 -29.19 13.97 4.89
N ARG A 237 -29.60 15.14 4.42
CA ARG A 237 -30.38 15.37 3.22
C ARG A 237 -29.71 16.45 2.39
N LEU A 238 -29.45 16.14 1.12
CA LEU A 238 -28.97 17.08 0.12
C LEU A 238 -30.08 17.28 -0.91
N ASP A 239 -30.60 18.49 -1.05
CA ASP A 239 -31.49 18.88 -2.16
C ASP A 239 -30.75 19.85 -3.08
N ILE A 240 -30.65 19.51 -4.36
CA ILE A 240 -30.01 20.33 -5.39
C ILE A 240 -31.09 20.80 -6.35
N GLY A 241 -31.44 22.08 -6.28
CA GLY A 241 -32.26 22.78 -7.28
C GLY A 241 -31.40 23.65 -8.21
N PRO A 242 -31.99 24.21 -9.29
CA PRO A 242 -31.24 25.01 -10.26
C PRO A 242 -30.52 26.21 -9.62
N ASP A 243 -31.23 26.97 -8.77
CA ASP A 243 -30.73 28.22 -8.19
C ASP A 243 -30.39 28.11 -6.68
N SER A 244 -30.73 26.99 -6.05
CA SER A 244 -30.52 26.79 -4.62
C SER A 244 -30.21 25.35 -4.24
N ILE A 245 -29.25 25.17 -3.33
CA ILE A 245 -28.86 23.88 -2.77
C ILE A 245 -29.05 23.93 -1.26
N LEU A 246 -29.69 22.89 -0.70
CA LEU A 246 -29.86 22.69 0.73
C LEU A 246 -29.04 21.48 1.18
N VAL A 247 -28.17 21.68 2.17
CA VAL A 247 -27.51 20.61 2.92
C VAL A 247 -28.04 20.65 4.35
N ARG A 248 -28.86 19.66 4.72
CA ARG A 248 -29.40 19.50 6.06
C ARG A 248 -28.82 18.27 6.72
N GLY A 249 -28.20 18.42 7.89
CA GLY A 249 -27.74 17.32 8.72
C GLY A 249 -28.53 17.21 10.03
N ALA A 250 -28.62 16.01 10.59
CA ALA A 250 -29.10 15.79 11.96
C ALA A 250 -28.18 16.45 13.01
N GLY A 251 -26.91 16.65 12.65
CA GLY A 251 -25.92 17.47 13.36
C GLY A 251 -24.86 18.00 12.38
N ALA A 252 -23.82 18.67 12.90
CA ALA A 252 -22.74 19.22 12.08
C ALA A 252 -22.05 18.16 11.22
N HIS A 253 -21.84 16.95 11.77
CA HIS A 253 -21.25 15.83 11.03
C HIS A 253 -22.12 15.37 9.85
N GLY A 254 -23.45 15.37 10.00
CA GLY A 254 -24.35 15.10 8.86
C GLY A 254 -24.23 16.17 7.77
N VAL A 255 -24.11 17.44 8.14
CA VAL A 255 -23.87 18.53 7.16
C VAL A 255 -22.54 18.31 6.44
N PHE A 256 -21.49 17.94 7.17
CA PHE A 256 -20.20 17.57 6.60
C PHE A 256 -20.34 16.43 5.57
N ASN A 257 -21.03 15.34 5.90
CA ASN A 257 -21.27 14.21 4.98
C ASN A 257 -22.04 14.66 3.71
N GLY A 258 -23.02 15.55 3.88
CA GLY A 258 -23.72 16.16 2.75
C GLY A 258 -22.83 17.02 1.86
N ILE A 259 -21.86 17.75 2.44
CA ILE A 259 -20.85 18.51 1.68
C ILE A 259 -19.93 17.56 0.90
N GLN A 260 -19.48 16.45 1.51
CA GLN A 260 -18.66 15.45 0.79
C GLN A 260 -19.43 14.86 -0.39
N THR A 261 -20.72 14.59 -0.22
CA THR A 261 -21.58 14.10 -1.32
C THR A 261 -21.77 15.15 -2.41
N LEU A 262 -21.97 16.42 -2.02
CA LEU A 262 -22.04 17.53 -2.97
C LEU A 262 -20.75 17.63 -3.80
N ALA A 263 -19.58 17.52 -3.17
CA ALA A 263 -18.29 17.57 -3.85
C ALA A 263 -18.11 16.45 -4.87
N GLN A 264 -18.57 15.23 -4.57
CA GLN A 264 -18.49 14.11 -5.51
C GLN A 264 -19.41 14.26 -6.74
N LEU A 265 -20.49 15.01 -6.60
CA LEU A 265 -21.42 15.30 -7.71
C LEU A 265 -20.97 16.45 -8.60
N LEU A 266 -20.00 17.23 -8.14
CA LEU A 266 -19.54 18.45 -8.76
C LEU A 266 -18.50 18.16 -9.84
N ASP A 267 -18.82 18.51 -11.08
CA ASP A 267 -17.86 18.48 -12.18
C ASP A 267 -16.87 19.66 -12.06
N ALA A 268 -15.70 19.56 -12.71
CA ALA A 268 -14.62 20.55 -12.57
C ALA A 268 -14.99 21.97 -13.05
N ASP A 269 -16.02 22.11 -13.88
CA ASP A 269 -16.55 23.40 -14.36
C ASP A 269 -17.62 24.01 -13.42
N GLY A 270 -17.91 23.33 -12.32
CA GLY A 270 -18.90 23.71 -11.32
C GLY A 270 -20.31 23.21 -11.60
N VAL A 271 -20.52 22.39 -12.63
CA VAL A 271 -21.85 21.83 -12.98
C VAL A 271 -22.12 20.57 -12.17
N LEU A 272 -23.38 20.41 -11.74
CA LEU A 272 -23.82 19.23 -11.02
C LEU A 272 -25.30 18.91 -11.30
N PRO A 273 -25.73 17.64 -11.20
CA PRO A 273 -27.12 17.27 -11.42
C PRO A 273 -28.04 17.78 -10.31
N CYS A 274 -29.20 18.31 -10.69
CA CYS A 274 -30.28 18.57 -9.75
C CYS A 274 -30.88 17.25 -9.25
N GLY A 275 -31.29 17.21 -7.99
CA GLY A 275 -31.80 15.99 -7.38
C GLY A 275 -31.87 16.02 -5.86
N ARG A 276 -32.04 14.84 -5.28
CA ARG A 276 -32.06 14.63 -3.84
C ARG A 276 -31.22 13.43 -3.44
N VAL A 277 -30.43 13.59 -2.38
CA VAL A 277 -29.78 12.50 -1.66
C VAL A 277 -30.29 12.48 -0.21
N LEU A 278 -30.57 11.28 0.29
CA LEU A 278 -30.89 10.99 1.69
C LEU A 278 -29.97 9.87 2.12
N ASP A 279 -29.24 10.08 3.21
CA ASP A 279 -28.22 9.12 3.60
C ASP A 279 -27.79 9.24 5.07
N ALA A 280 -27.34 8.11 5.62
CA ALA A 280 -26.79 8.00 6.97
C ALA A 280 -25.84 6.79 7.00
N PRO A 281 -24.76 6.85 7.81
CA PRO A 281 -23.90 5.69 8.01
C PRO A 281 -24.69 4.48 8.49
N ARG A 282 -24.39 3.31 7.92
CA ARG A 282 -24.97 2.04 8.37
C ARG A 282 -24.48 1.63 9.76
N PHE A 283 -23.28 2.07 10.13
CA PHE A 283 -22.61 1.75 11.39
C PHE A 283 -22.08 3.04 12.02
N GLY A 284 -22.00 3.08 13.35
CA GLY A 284 -21.45 4.22 14.08
C GLY A 284 -19.93 4.19 14.29
N TYR A 285 -19.27 3.13 13.81
CA TYR A 285 -17.81 2.94 13.83
C TYR A 285 -17.39 2.03 12.67
#